data_AF-H6RBV8-F1
#
_entry.id   AF-H6RBV8-F1
#
_cell.length_a   1.000
_cell.length_b   1.000
_cell.length_c   1.000
_cell.angle_alpha   90.00
_cell.angle_beta   90.00
_cell.angle_gamma   90.00
#
_symmetry.space_group_name_H-M   'P 1'
#
loop_
_entity.id
_entity.type
_entity.pdbx_description
1 polymer ?
#
loop_
_entity_poly.entity_id
_entity_poly.type
_entity_poly.pdbx_seq_one_letter_code
_entity_poly.pdbx_strand_id
1 'polypeptide(L)'
;MTVLRPVGIFREMYSGGHDDLPSLFGSFTQRPIEDRARVIDYLRAAPPVLDVLDVERDLIDNTQQITSAATLHSDGTWIWRVDSIHYLGRYAIDIPDEFLTHVRELDYRSPATVPDTEEFDAALMTYF
;
A
#
# COMPACT_ATOMS: atom_id res chain seq x y z
N MET A 1 -3.55 12.72 17.32
CA MET A 1 -3.79 12.45 15.89
C MET A 1 -2.91 11.28 15.52
N THR A 2 -3.51 10.14 15.22
CA THR A 2 -2.79 9.01 14.62
C THR A 2 -2.52 9.37 13.17
N VAL A 3 -1.27 9.23 12.71
CA VAL A 3 -0.89 9.51 11.31
C VAL A 3 -0.37 8.21 10.72
N LEU A 4 -1.07 7.69 9.71
CA LEU A 4 -0.66 6.50 8.97
C LEU A 4 0.29 6.89 7.85
N ARG A 5 1.32 6.08 7.64
CA ARG A 5 2.33 6.29 6.61
C ARG A 5 1.96 5.50 5.35
N PRO A 6 1.79 6.14 4.18
CA PRO A 6 1.42 5.43 2.97
C PRO A 6 2.64 4.71 2.38
N VAL A 7 2.43 3.50 1.87
CA VAL A 7 3.43 2.77 1.07
C VAL A 7 2.79 2.26 -0.21
N GLY A 8 3.40 2.61 -1.35
CA GLY A 8 2.88 2.21 -2.67
C GLY A 8 1.51 2.80 -3.00
N ILE A 9 1.05 3.83 -2.29
CA ILE A 9 -0.12 4.62 -2.66
C ILE A 9 0.37 5.78 -3.53
N PHE A 10 -0.23 5.92 -4.72
CA PHE A 10 0.18 6.91 -5.71
C PHE A 10 -1.00 7.80 -6.09
N ARG A 11 -0.72 9.06 -6.44
CA ARG A 11 -1.76 10.03 -6.81
C ARG A 11 -2.63 9.57 -7.97
N GLU A 12 -2.07 8.80 -8.92
CA GLU A 12 -2.80 8.30 -10.09
C GLU A 12 -3.84 7.22 -9.76
N MET A 13 -3.86 6.70 -8.53
CA MET A 13 -4.88 5.77 -8.02
C MET A 13 -6.18 6.47 -7.61
N TYR A 14 -6.22 7.81 -7.67
CA TYR A 14 -7.36 8.63 -7.30
C TYR A 14 -7.82 9.48 -8.48
N SER A 15 -9.10 9.86 -8.48
CA SER A 15 -9.66 10.77 -9.50
C SER A 15 -9.23 12.24 -9.31
N GLY A 16 -8.55 12.57 -8.21
CA GLY A 16 -7.98 13.88 -7.89
C GLY A 16 -7.72 14.02 -6.38
N GLY A 17 -7.21 15.19 -5.95
CA GLY A 17 -7.12 15.56 -4.53
C GLY A 17 -5.86 15.11 -3.78
N HIS A 18 -5.03 14.26 -4.39
CA HIS A 18 -3.84 13.68 -3.77
C HIS A 18 -2.53 14.08 -4.47
N ASP A 19 -2.41 15.35 -4.86
CA ASP A 19 -1.20 15.86 -5.53
C ASP A 19 0.05 15.84 -4.63
N ASP A 20 -0.13 15.65 -3.32
CA ASP A 20 0.89 15.46 -2.31
C ASP A 20 1.50 14.04 -2.33
N LEU A 21 0.81 13.06 -2.90
CA LEU A 21 1.30 11.68 -3.01
C LEU A 21 2.32 11.52 -4.14
N PRO A 22 3.24 10.54 -4.03
CA PRO A 22 4.18 10.24 -5.10
C PRO A 22 3.45 9.80 -6.38
N SER A 23 4.12 10.03 -7.51
CA SER A 23 3.66 9.52 -8.82
C SER A 23 4.08 8.08 -9.01
N LEU A 24 3.16 7.21 -9.43
CA LEU A 24 3.47 5.82 -9.80
C LEU A 24 4.55 5.77 -10.88
N PHE A 25 4.38 6.58 -11.93
CA PHE A 25 5.30 6.64 -13.06
C PHE A 25 6.66 7.24 -12.71
N GLY A 26 6.72 8.06 -11.65
CA GLY A 26 7.98 8.61 -11.11
C GLY A 26 8.69 7.68 -10.11
N SER A 27 8.05 6.58 -9.69
CA SER A 27 8.54 5.71 -8.61
C SER A 27 9.30 4.49 -9.09
N PHE A 28 9.54 4.35 -10.39
CA PHE A 28 10.39 3.28 -10.93
C PHE A 28 11.83 3.43 -10.45
N THR A 29 12.45 2.30 -10.13
CA THR A 29 13.81 2.24 -9.61
C THR A 29 14.60 1.08 -10.23
N GLN A 30 15.92 1.24 -10.25
CA GLN A 30 16.88 0.16 -10.54
C GLN A 30 17.48 -0.41 -9.26
N ARG A 31 17.08 0.12 -8.10
CA ARG A 31 17.57 -0.33 -6.80
C ARG A 31 17.07 -1.76 -6.53
N PRO A 32 17.97 -2.73 -6.29
CA PRO A 32 17.55 -4.05 -5.90
C PRO A 32 16.96 -4.02 -4.48
N ILE A 33 15.84 -4.71 -4.31
CA ILE A 33 15.23 -4.99 -3.01
C ILE A 33 15.22 -6.51 -2.89
N GLU A 34 16.27 -7.07 -2.26
CA GLU A 34 16.55 -8.52 -2.25
C GLU A 34 15.41 -9.33 -1.64
N ASP A 35 14.76 -8.78 -0.63
CA ASP A 35 13.67 -9.36 0.15
C ASP A 35 12.28 -8.95 -0.35
N ARG A 36 12.16 -8.39 -1.56
CA ARG A 36 10.89 -7.88 -2.12
C ARG A 36 9.75 -8.90 -1.98
N ALA A 37 9.98 -10.16 -2.33
CA ALA A 37 8.94 -11.19 -2.22
C ALA A 37 8.37 -11.32 -0.79
N ARG A 38 9.24 -11.33 0.23
CA ARG A 38 8.81 -11.40 1.64
C ARG A 38 8.08 -10.14 2.09
N VAL A 39 8.48 -8.97 1.58
CA VAL A 39 7.79 -7.70 1.84
C VAL A 39 6.39 -7.70 1.22
N ILE A 40 6.23 -8.22 0.00
CA ILE A 40 4.92 -8.36 -0.64
C ILE A 40 4.03 -9.35 0.14
N ASP A 41 4.59 -10.46 0.62
CA ASP A 41 3.85 -11.42 1.44
C ASP A 41 3.42 -10.81 2.79
N TYR A 42 4.26 -9.96 3.39
CA TYR A 42 3.87 -9.15 4.55
C TYR A 42 2.66 -8.26 4.25
N LEU A 43 2.70 -7.51 3.13
CA LEU A 43 1.60 -6.63 2.73
C LEU A 43 0.29 -7.39 2.52
N ARG A 44 0.35 -8.60 1.94
CA ARG A 44 -0.81 -9.48 1.70
C ARG A 44 -1.36 -10.09 2.98
N ALA A 45 -0.52 -10.33 3.98
CA ALA A 45 -0.91 -10.96 5.23
C ALA A 45 -1.60 -10.00 6.21
N ALA A 46 -1.48 -8.68 6.01
CA ALA A 46 -2.15 -7.70 6.84
C ALA A 46 -3.67 -7.73 6.68
N PRO A 47 -4.43 -7.49 7.76
CA PRO A 47 -5.88 -7.44 7.67
C PRO A 47 -6.34 -6.28 6.77
N PRO A 48 -7.42 -6.46 6.00
CA PRO A 48 -8.11 -5.33 5.39
C PRO A 48 -8.70 -4.46 6.51
N VAL A 49 -8.62 -3.15 6.32
CA VAL A 49 -9.15 -2.13 7.25
C VAL A 49 -10.29 -1.31 6.63
N LEU A 50 -10.40 -1.32 5.30
CA LEU A 50 -11.55 -0.80 4.57
C LEU A 50 -11.74 -1.61 3.29
N ASP A 51 -12.79 -2.43 3.24
CA ASP A 51 -13.13 -3.19 2.04
C ASP A 51 -13.84 -2.31 1.00
N VAL A 52 -13.34 -2.36 -0.23
CA VAL A 52 -13.94 -1.66 -1.37
C VAL A 52 -14.30 -2.68 -2.45
N LEU A 53 -15.56 -2.60 -2.89
CA LEU A 53 -16.09 -3.42 -3.98
C LEU A 53 -15.94 -2.67 -5.31
N ASP A 54 -14.72 -2.68 -5.83
CA ASP A 54 -14.36 -2.06 -7.10
C ASP A 54 -13.54 -3.00 -7.99
N VAL A 55 -13.32 -2.55 -9.22
CA VAL A 55 -12.37 -3.16 -10.15
C VAL A 55 -11.69 -2.04 -10.90
N GLU A 56 -10.39 -1.90 -10.71
CA GLU A 56 -9.57 -0.93 -11.43
C GLU A 56 -8.73 -1.60 -12.50
N ARG A 57 -8.28 -0.82 -13.47
CA ARG A 57 -7.30 -1.27 -14.46
C ARG A 57 -5.90 -0.97 -13.95
N ASP A 58 -4.96 -1.86 -14.24
CA ASP A 58 -3.54 -1.61 -14.06
C ASP A 58 -3.14 -0.33 -14.82
N LEU A 59 -2.65 0.68 -14.09
CA LEU A 59 -2.32 2.00 -14.64
C LEU A 59 -1.07 1.98 -15.54
N ILE A 60 -0.24 0.93 -15.47
CA ILE A 60 0.97 0.77 -16.26
C ILE A 60 0.68 -0.03 -17.54
N ASP A 61 0.07 -1.22 -17.42
CA ASP A 61 -0.19 -2.08 -18.59
C ASP A 61 -1.57 -1.84 -19.25
N ASN A 62 -2.51 -1.21 -18.55
CA ASN A 62 -3.87 -0.84 -18.97
C ASN A 62 -4.73 -2.01 -19.50
N THR A 63 -4.33 -3.25 -19.22
CA THR A 63 -4.98 -4.46 -19.71
C THR A 63 -5.45 -5.34 -18.58
N GLN A 64 -4.67 -5.46 -17.51
CA GLN A 64 -4.99 -6.26 -16.35
C GLN A 64 -6.03 -5.55 -15.47
N GLN A 65 -7.01 -6.31 -14.98
CA GLN A 65 -7.97 -5.84 -13.98
C GLN A 65 -7.51 -6.26 -12.58
N ILE A 66 -7.70 -5.36 -11.62
CA ILE A 66 -7.38 -5.56 -10.20
C ILE A 66 -8.71 -5.46 -9.44
N THR A 67 -9.16 -6.58 -8.89
CA THR A 67 -10.40 -6.63 -8.08
C THR A 67 -10.13 -6.08 -6.69
N SER A 68 -11.08 -5.33 -6.14
CA SER A 68 -10.95 -4.72 -4.81
C SER A 68 -9.72 -3.81 -4.71
N ALA A 69 -9.36 -3.15 -5.82
CA ALA A 69 -8.14 -2.39 -5.98
C ALA A 69 -7.97 -1.32 -4.89
N ALA A 70 -9.03 -0.57 -4.57
CA ALA A 70 -9.01 0.46 -3.55
C ALA A 70 -9.18 -0.04 -2.11
N THR A 71 -9.29 -1.36 -1.89
CA THR A 71 -9.34 -1.92 -0.53
C THR A 71 -8.05 -1.57 0.22
N LEU A 72 -8.21 -0.99 1.40
CA LEU A 72 -7.09 -0.57 2.25
C LEU A 72 -6.72 -1.68 3.21
N HIS A 73 -5.41 -1.88 3.36
CA HIS A 73 -4.78 -2.73 4.37
C HIS A 73 -3.88 -1.89 5.26
N SER A 74 -3.68 -2.34 6.50
CA SER A 74 -2.77 -1.68 7.42
C SER A 74 -2.19 -2.67 8.43
N ASP A 75 -0.98 -2.35 8.92
CA ASP A 75 -0.38 -2.99 10.09
C ASP A 75 -0.51 -2.13 11.37
N GLY A 76 -1.33 -1.07 11.32
CA GLY A 76 -1.51 -0.11 12.40
C GLY A 76 -0.55 1.08 12.36
N THR A 77 0.50 1.04 11.54
CA THR A 77 1.47 2.15 11.35
C THR A 77 1.54 2.60 9.89
N TRP A 78 1.54 1.64 8.97
CA TRP A 78 1.58 1.84 7.54
C TRP A 78 0.23 1.50 6.92
N ILE A 79 -0.08 2.13 5.80
CA ILE A 79 -1.30 1.90 5.03
C ILE A 79 -0.97 1.75 3.54
N TRP A 80 -1.69 0.84 2.89
CA TRP A 80 -1.54 0.56 1.47
C TRP A 80 -2.84 0.01 0.90
N ARG A 81 -2.93 -0.03 -0.44
CA ARG A 81 -4.06 -0.59 -1.17
C ARG A 81 -3.76 -1.97 -1.74
N VAL A 82 -4.77 -2.70 -2.17
CA VAL A 82 -4.60 -3.96 -2.93
C VAL A 82 -3.82 -3.71 -4.22
N ASP A 83 -4.13 -2.64 -4.94
CA ASP A 83 -3.36 -2.28 -6.14
C ASP A 83 -1.93 -1.82 -5.82
N SER A 84 -1.64 -1.28 -4.63
CA SER A 84 -0.25 -1.08 -4.16
C SER A 84 0.53 -2.41 -4.12
N ILE A 85 -0.07 -3.49 -3.59
CA ILE A 85 0.54 -4.82 -3.55
C ILE A 85 0.85 -5.32 -4.96
N HIS A 86 -0.11 -5.11 -5.89
CA HIS A 86 0.07 -5.44 -7.29
C HIS A 86 1.25 -4.69 -7.91
N TYR A 87 1.30 -3.35 -7.77
CA TYR A 87 2.37 -2.56 -8.38
C TYR A 87 3.76 -2.85 -7.79
N LEU A 88 3.86 -2.92 -6.47
CA LEU A 88 5.13 -3.22 -5.79
C LEU A 88 5.62 -4.65 -6.06
N GLY A 89 4.71 -5.60 -6.30
CA GLY A 89 5.05 -6.98 -6.59
C GLY A 89 5.37 -7.25 -8.07
N ARG A 90 4.77 -6.50 -9.00
CA ARG A 90 4.89 -6.75 -10.44
C ARG A 90 5.93 -5.87 -11.12
N TYR A 91 6.09 -4.63 -10.67
CA TYR A 91 6.95 -3.64 -11.32
C TYR A 91 8.14 -3.29 -10.42
N ALA A 92 9.21 -2.77 -11.04
CA ALA A 92 10.40 -2.28 -10.33
C ALA A 92 10.12 -0.91 -9.69
N ILE A 93 9.12 -0.86 -8.81
CA ILE A 93 8.73 0.33 -8.06
C ILE A 93 9.49 0.36 -6.73
N ASP A 94 9.95 1.54 -6.34
CA ASP A 94 10.70 1.74 -5.12
C ASP A 94 9.82 1.56 -3.88
N ILE A 95 10.44 1.10 -2.79
CA ILE A 95 9.78 0.93 -1.49
C ILE A 95 10.59 1.72 -0.46
N PRO A 96 9.99 2.65 0.31
CA PRO A 96 10.73 3.46 1.27
C PRO A 96 11.57 2.64 2.25
N ASP A 97 12.81 3.07 2.52
CA ASP A 97 13.73 2.36 3.43
C ASP A 97 13.19 2.23 4.85
N GLU A 98 12.42 3.22 5.31
CA GLU A 98 11.75 3.16 6.61
C GLU A 98 10.72 2.02 6.67
N PHE A 99 9.99 1.77 5.57
CA PHE A 99 9.05 0.67 5.51
C PHE A 99 9.78 -0.67 5.48
N LEU A 100 10.83 -0.78 4.66
CA LEU A 100 11.65 -2.00 4.60
C LEU A 100 12.25 -2.33 5.98
N THR A 101 12.76 -1.33 6.69
CA THR A 101 13.31 -1.50 8.04
C THR A 101 12.23 -1.98 9.01
N HIS A 102 11.07 -1.33 9.02
CA HIS A 102 9.92 -1.71 9.85
C HIS A 102 9.48 -3.17 9.62
N VAL A 103 9.30 -3.59 8.36
CA VAL A 103 8.90 -4.97 8.03
C VAL A 103 9.95 -5.99 8.46
N ARG A 104 11.24 -5.67 8.31
CA ARG A 104 12.35 -6.53 8.72
C ARG A 104 12.43 -6.69 10.24
N GLU A 105 12.19 -5.63 11.00
CA GLU A 105 12.13 -5.66 12.47
C GLU A 105 10.99 -6.55 12.98
N LEU A 106 9.90 -6.63 12.21
CA LEU A 106 8.77 -7.53 12.49
C LEU A 106 8.99 -8.97 11.99
N ASP A 107 10.20 -9.32 11.52
CA ASP A 107 10.49 -10.62 10.88
C ASP A 107 9.47 -10.97 9.78
N TYR A 108 8.99 -9.96 9.05
CA TYR A 108 8.01 -10.10 7.96
C TYR A 108 6.71 -10.75 8.42
N ARG A 109 6.36 -10.60 9.71
CA ARG A 109 5.08 -11.06 10.27
C ARG A 109 4.17 -9.88 10.47
N SER A 110 3.18 -9.76 9.59
CA SER A 110 2.14 -8.75 9.75
C SER A 110 1.31 -9.03 11.01
N PRO A 111 0.92 -8.01 11.78
CA PRO A 111 -0.02 -8.19 12.87
C PRO A 111 -1.36 -8.71 12.34
N ALA A 112 -2.04 -9.53 13.16
CA ALA A 112 -3.35 -10.09 12.82
C ALA A 112 -4.51 -9.10 13.05
N THR A 113 -4.26 -8.03 13.81
CA THR A 113 -5.24 -7.03 14.21
C THR A 113 -4.58 -5.66 14.24
N VAL A 114 -5.36 -4.62 13.96
CA VAL A 114 -4.96 -3.21 14.04
C VAL A 114 -5.78 -2.51 15.13
N PRO A 115 -5.43 -1.27 15.53
CA PRO A 115 -6.27 -0.49 16.43
C PRO A 115 -7.70 -0.33 15.91
N ASP A 116 -8.66 -0.44 16.82
CA ASP A 116 -10.09 -0.21 16.58
C ASP A 116 -10.50 1.04 17.38
N THR A 117 -10.16 2.21 16.85
CA THR A 117 -10.43 3.51 17.49
C THR A 117 -10.89 4.54 16.46
N GLU A 118 -11.71 5.51 16.88
CA GLU A 118 -12.19 6.58 16.01
C GLU A 118 -11.05 7.40 15.38
N GLU A 119 -9.92 7.56 16.09
CA GLU A 119 -8.76 8.25 15.54
C GLU A 119 -8.05 7.45 14.45
N PHE A 120 -8.06 6.12 14.55
CA PHE A 120 -7.54 5.25 13.51
C PHE A 120 -8.46 5.28 12.29
N ASP A 121 -9.77 5.14 12.49
CA ASP A 121 -10.77 5.24 11.42
C ASP A 121 -10.70 6.57 10.68
N ALA A 122 -10.57 7.68 11.40
CA ALA A 122 -10.39 9.00 10.80
C ALA A 122 -9.10 9.10 9.97
N ALA A 123 -8.02 8.44 10.39
CA ALA A 123 -6.77 8.40 9.64
C ALA A 123 -6.90 7.56 8.35
N LEU A 124 -7.62 6.44 8.39
CA LEU A 124 -7.89 5.61 7.20
C LEU A 124 -8.64 6.40 6.11
N MET A 125 -9.64 7.19 6.51
CA MET A 125 -10.45 7.99 5.60
C MET A 125 -9.68 9.09 4.84
N THR A 126 -8.43 9.34 5.20
CA THR A 126 -7.55 10.25 4.43
C THR A 126 -7.07 9.59 3.13
N TYR A 127 -7.19 8.27 3.00
CA TYR A 127 -6.68 7.49 1.86
C TYR A 127 -7.80 6.80 1.05
N PHE A 128 -9.06 7.13 1.32
CA PHE A 128 -10.23 6.70 0.56
C PHE A 128 -10.86 7.90 -0.16
#